data_AF-A0A0M4G7W4-F1
#
_entry.id   AF-A0A0M4G7W4-F1
#
_cell.length_a   1.000
_cell.length_b   1.000
_cell.length_c   1.000
_cell.angle_alpha   90.00
_cell.angle_beta   90.00
_cell.angle_gamma   90.00
#
_symmetry.space_group_name_H-M   'P 1'
#
loop_
_entity.id
_entity.type
_entity.pdbx_description
1 polymer ?
#
loop_
_entity_poly.entity_id
_entity_poly.type
_entity_poly.pdbx_seq_one_letter_code
_entity_poly.pdbx_strand_id
1 'polypeptide(L)'
;MPLEQEVISLLISGFSIVMGVAFLVVLLVWIRDKRAAYAWVVLHFVIFSVAIYFFLQAISFNYIHPMASEEISLRIAMSGIAWALSMVFLIIGILSFSKKKKSNNNIF
;
A
#
# COMPACT_ATOMS: atom_id res chain seq x y z
N MET A 1 3.77 23.04 -10.36
CA MET A 1 2.60 23.74 -9.80
C MET A 1 2.35 23.13 -8.43
N PRO A 2 2.48 23.89 -7.34
CA PRO A 2 2.20 23.37 -6.00
C PRO A 2 0.74 22.90 -5.94
N LEU A 3 0.49 21.77 -5.29
CA LEU A 3 -0.87 21.29 -5.10
C LEU A 3 -1.52 22.09 -3.97
N GLU A 4 -2.75 22.56 -4.18
CA GLU A 4 -3.49 23.30 -3.16
C GLU A 4 -3.65 22.45 -1.88
N GLN A 5 -3.53 23.09 -0.71
CA GLN A 5 -3.59 22.40 0.58
C GLN A 5 -4.91 21.64 0.78
N GLU A 6 -6.01 22.20 0.28
CA GLU A 6 -7.33 21.56 0.30
C GLU A 6 -7.35 20.25 -0.50
N VAL A 7 -6.67 20.21 -1.65
CA VAL A 7 -6.60 19.03 -2.50
C VAL A 7 -5.74 17.95 -1.85
N ILE A 8 -4.64 18.32 -1.18
CA ILE A 8 -3.82 17.38 -0.39
C ILE A 8 -4.64 16.78 0.75
N SER A 9 -5.39 17.61 1.48
CA SER A 9 -6.25 17.16 2.57
C SER A 9 -7.33 16.19 2.09
N LEU A 10 -7.99 16.53 0.97
CA LEU A 10 -8.99 15.67 0.34
C LEU A 10 -8.38 14.33 -0.09
N LEU A 11 -7.19 14.34 -0.71
CA LEU A 11 -6.50 13.13 -1.15
C LEU A 11 -6.13 12.22 0.03
N ILE A 12 -5.60 12.79 1.12
CA ILE A 12 -5.27 12.06 2.34
C ILE A 12 -6.54 11.43 2.93
N SER A 13 -7.61 12.22 3.08
CA SER A 13 -8.87 11.72 3.67
C SER A 13 -9.48 10.59 2.84
N GLY A 14 -9.55 10.74 1.51
CA GLY A 14 -10.07 9.71 0.62
C GLY A 14 -9.23 8.43 0.65
N PHE A 15 -7.90 8.56 0.63
CA PHE A 15 -7.00 7.43 0.77
C PHE A 15 -7.19 6.71 2.11
N SER A 16 -7.23 7.46 3.23
CA SER A 16 -7.40 6.89 4.56
C SER A 16 -8.73 6.15 4.72
N ILE A 17 -9.82 6.66 4.15
CA ILE A 17 -11.13 5.99 4.19
C ILE A 17 -11.08 4.67 3.43
N VAL A 18 -10.63 4.69 2.17
CA VAL A 18 -10.60 3.49 1.32
C VAL A 18 -9.65 2.45 1.90
N MET A 19 -8.46 2.88 2.35
CA MET A 19 -7.46 1.99 2.92
C MET A 19 -7.89 1.42 4.26
N GLY A 20 -8.53 2.23 5.12
CA GLY A 20 -9.10 1.80 6.38
C GLY A 20 -10.18 0.72 6.18
N VAL A 21 -11.12 0.95 5.26
CA VAL A 21 -12.17 -0.03 4.95
C VAL A 21 -11.57 -1.32 4.38
N ALA A 22 -10.66 -1.22 3.41
CA ALA A 22 -10.00 -2.39 2.82
C ALA A 22 -9.23 -3.21 3.86
N PHE A 23 -8.48 -2.53 4.72
CA PHE A 23 -7.73 -3.15 5.80
C PHE A 23 -8.66 -3.87 6.80
N LEU A 24 -9.74 -3.20 7.23
CA LEU A 24 -10.73 -3.78 8.14
C LEU A 24 -11.38 -5.02 7.56
N VAL A 25 -11.82 -4.97 6.30
CA VAL A 25 -12.43 -6.13 5.62
C VAL A 25 -11.46 -7.32 5.61
N VAL A 26 -10.20 -7.10 5.20
CA VAL A 26 -9.21 -8.17 5.17
C VAL A 26 -8.90 -8.71 6.56
N LEU A 27 -8.84 -7.84 7.57
CA LEU A 27 -8.59 -8.23 8.95
C LEU A 27 -9.74 -9.07 9.53
N LEU A 28 -10.99 -8.68 9.28
CA LEU A 28 -12.18 -9.46 9.69
C LEU A 28 -12.17 -10.85 9.04
N VAL A 29 -11.86 -10.93 7.75
CA VAL A 29 -11.77 -12.21 7.04
C VAL A 29 -10.59 -13.04 7.56
N TRP A 30 -9.46 -12.40 7.91
CA TRP A 30 -8.31 -13.09 8.48
C TRP A 30 -8.63 -13.72 9.84
N ILE A 31 -9.32 -13.00 10.72
CA ILE A 31 -9.73 -13.53 12.04
C ILE A 31 -10.61 -14.77 11.87
N ARG A 32 -11.50 -14.77 10.87
CA ARG A 32 -12.39 -15.89 10.58
C ARG A 32 -11.67 -17.10 10.01
N ASP A 33 -10.90 -16.90 8.94
CA ASP A 33 -10.33 -18.01 8.16
C ASP A 33 -8.92 -18.43 8.65
N LYS A 34 -8.25 -17.60 9.46
CA LYS A 34 -6.90 -17.78 10.04
C LYS A 34 -5.82 -18.21 9.05
N ARG A 35 -6.02 -17.95 7.74
CA ARG A 35 -5.06 -18.30 6.70
C ARG A 35 -3.89 -17.33 6.70
N ALA A 36 -2.66 -17.85 6.73
CA ALA A 36 -1.44 -17.05 6.59
C ALA A 36 -1.39 -16.19 5.31
N ALA A 37 -2.14 -16.58 4.27
CA ALA A 37 -2.30 -15.78 3.05
C ALA A 37 -2.82 -14.36 3.33
N TYR A 38 -3.70 -14.18 4.31
CA TYR A 38 -4.21 -12.86 4.70
C TYR A 38 -3.15 -11.98 5.37
N ALA A 39 -2.20 -12.58 6.09
CA ALA A 39 -1.09 -11.83 6.70
C ALA A 39 -0.24 -11.11 5.63
N TRP A 40 -0.01 -11.76 4.48
CA TRP A 40 0.69 -11.15 3.35
C TRP A 40 -0.08 -9.97 2.73
N VAL A 41 -1.41 -10.06 2.66
CA VAL A 41 -2.27 -8.96 2.17
C VAL A 41 -2.29 -7.79 3.16
N VAL A 42 -2.33 -8.09 4.46
CA VAL A 42 -2.22 -7.07 5.52
C VAL A 42 -0.87 -6.36 5.43
N LEU A 43 0.23 -7.11 5.27
CA LEU A 43 1.56 -6.56 5.11
C LEU A 43 1.68 -5.69 3.86
N HIS A 44 1.07 -6.11 2.75
CA HIS A 44 0.95 -5.30 1.53
C HIS A 44 0.31 -3.93 1.82
N PHE A 45 -0.82 -3.87 2.53
CA PHE A 45 -1.50 -2.62 2.86
C PHE A 45 -0.66 -1.69 3.74
N VAL A 46 0.05 -2.23 4.73
CA VAL A 46 0.93 -1.44 5.60
C VAL A 46 2.04 -0.79 4.77
N ILE A 47 2.73 -1.57 3.94
CA ILE A 47 3.86 -1.06 3.14
C ILE A 47 3.36 -0.14 2.02
N PHE A 48 2.20 -0.43 1.43
CA PHE A 48 1.57 0.46 0.45
C PHE A 48 1.24 1.82 1.06
N SER A 49 0.76 1.85 2.31
CA SER A 49 0.50 3.10 3.03
C SER A 49 1.77 3.91 3.26
N VAL A 50 2.90 3.24 3.54
CA VAL A 50 4.22 3.89 3.64
C VAL A 50 4.66 4.45 2.27
N ALA A 51 4.44 3.73 1.17
CA ALA A 51 4.74 4.23 -0.17
C ALA A 51 3.94 5.51 -0.47
N ILE A 52 2.64 5.49 -0.20
CA ILE A 52 1.76 6.66 -0.39
C ILE A 52 2.17 7.82 0.51
N TYR A 53 2.62 7.57 1.73
CA TYR A 53 3.16 8.62 2.60
C TYR A 53 4.36 9.33 1.97
N PHE A 54 5.33 8.59 1.42
CA PHE A 54 6.47 9.19 0.72
C PHE A 54 6.04 9.95 -0.54
N PHE A 55 5.05 9.42 -1.26
CA PHE A 55 4.48 10.08 -2.43
C PHE A 55 3.81 11.42 -2.08
N LEU A 56 2.96 11.43 -1.05
CA LEU A 56 2.29 12.63 -0.54
C LEU A 56 3.31 13.68 -0.09
N GLN A 57 4.37 13.25 0.59
CA GLN A 57 5.46 14.12 0.99
C GLN A 57 6.26 14.68 -0.19
N ALA A 58 6.31 14.00 -1.33
CA ALA A 58 6.97 14.50 -2.53
C ALA A 58 6.12 15.57 -3.24
N ILE A 59 4.81 15.32 -3.36
CA ILE A 59 3.90 16.24 -4.07
C ILE A 59 3.50 17.47 -3.23
N SER A 60 3.60 17.38 -1.90
CA SER A 60 3.37 18.48 -0.96
C SER A 60 4.61 19.36 -0.73
N PHE A 61 5.75 19.05 -1.35
CA PHE A 61 7.01 19.72 -1.04
C PHE A 61 7.05 21.16 -1.55
N ASN A 62 7.61 22.08 -0.75
CA ASN A 62 7.71 23.48 -1.11
C ASN A 62 8.82 23.71 -2.15
N TYR A 63 8.44 24.19 -3.34
CA TYR A 63 9.35 24.43 -4.46
C TYR A 63 10.31 25.60 -4.27
N ILE A 64 10.12 26.44 -3.23
CA ILE A 64 10.97 27.59 -2.92
C ILE A 64 12.31 27.14 -2.28
N HIS A 65 12.44 25.87 -1.89
CA HIS A 65 13.67 25.33 -1.34
C HIS A 65 14.76 25.17 -2.43
N PRO A 66 16.01 25.64 -2.21
CA PRO A 66 17.07 25.63 -3.24
C PRO A 66 17.47 24.23 -3.73
N MET A 67 17.12 23.17 -3.01
CA MET A 67 17.34 21.76 -3.39
C MET A 67 16.03 20.96 -3.53
N ALA A 68 14.90 21.63 -3.79
CA ALA A 68 13.59 20.98 -3.86
C ALA A 68 13.52 19.83 -4.89
N SER A 69 14.18 19.98 -6.04
CA SER A 69 14.16 18.93 -7.08
C SER A 69 14.83 17.63 -6.61
N GLU A 70 15.91 17.72 -5.85
CA GLU A 70 16.63 16.55 -5.34
C GLU A 70 15.80 15.82 -4.29
N GLU A 71 15.25 16.54 -3.30
CA GLU A 71 14.41 15.95 -2.28
C GLU A 71 13.13 15.32 -2.84
N ILE A 72 12.47 15.97 -3.80
CA ILE A 72 11.26 15.45 -4.45
C ILE A 72 11.60 14.15 -5.19
N SER A 73 12.66 14.13 -6.00
CA SER A 73 13.06 12.94 -6.76
C SER A 73 13.43 11.77 -5.84
N LEU A 74 14.13 12.02 -4.73
CA LEU A 74 14.46 11.01 -3.73
C LEU A 74 13.21 10.43 -3.08
N ARG A 75 12.25 11.27 -2.67
CA ARG A 75 10.98 10.84 -2.07
C ARG A 75 10.14 10.02 -3.06
N ILE A 76 10.09 10.41 -4.33
CA ILE A 76 9.43 9.63 -5.39
C ILE A 76 10.11 8.27 -5.58
N ALA A 77 11.45 8.23 -5.61
CA ALA A 77 12.20 6.99 -5.73
C ALA A 77 11.92 6.04 -4.55
N MET A 78 11.94 6.55 -3.32
CA MET A 78 11.59 5.77 -2.11
C MET A 78 10.15 5.26 -2.15
N SER A 79 9.20 6.11 -2.56
CA SER A 79 7.81 5.70 -2.79
C SER A 79 7.72 4.55 -3.80
N GLY A 80 8.43 4.64 -4.92
CA GLY A 80 8.47 3.61 -5.96
C GLY A 80 9.02 2.28 -5.46
N ILE A 81 10.11 2.30 -4.68
CA ILE A 81 10.70 1.09 -4.09
C ILE A 81 9.75 0.45 -3.08
N ALA A 82 9.16 1.26 -2.19
CA ALA A 82 8.19 0.78 -1.20
C ALA A 82 6.95 0.18 -1.87
N TRP A 83 6.46 0.82 -2.95
CA TRP A 83 5.36 0.30 -3.76
C TRP A 83 5.71 -1.03 -4.42
N ALA A 84 6.89 -1.15 -5.04
CA ALA A 84 7.33 -2.38 -5.67
C ALA A 84 7.42 -3.54 -4.66
N LEU A 85 8.00 -3.27 -3.48
CA LEU A 85 8.07 -4.23 -2.38
C LEU A 85 6.68 -4.64 -1.89
N SER A 86 5.76 -3.68 -1.77
CA SER A 86 4.37 -3.92 -1.42
C SER A 86 3.69 -4.87 -2.42
N MET A 87 3.94 -4.72 -3.72
CA MET A 87 3.39 -5.59 -4.76
C MET A 87 3.91 -7.03 -4.66
N VAL A 88 5.17 -7.23 -4.26
CA VAL A 88 5.71 -8.58 -4.01
C VAL A 88 4.90 -9.30 -2.92
N PHE A 89 4.58 -8.61 -1.82
CA PHE A 89 3.76 -9.20 -0.76
C PHE A 89 2.33 -9.52 -1.21
N LEU A 90 1.73 -8.67 -2.04
CA LEU A 90 0.43 -8.95 -2.63
C LEU A 90 0.45 -10.22 -3.49
N ILE A 91 1.45 -10.36 -4.36
CA ILE A 91 1.62 -11.54 -5.23
C ILE A 91 1.79 -12.79 -4.37
N ILE A 92 2.63 -12.75 -3.32
CA ILE A 92 2.81 -13.88 -2.39
C ILE A 92 1.48 -14.25 -1.71
N GLY A 93 0.70 -13.26 -1.29
CA GLY A 93 -0.64 -13.45 -0.73
C GLY A 93 -1.57 -14.19 -1.70
N ILE A 94 -1.66 -13.71 -2.95
CA ILE A 94 -2.49 -14.31 -4.01
C ILE A 94 -2.05 -15.76 -4.29
N LEU A 95 -0.76 -16.01 -4.47
CA LEU A 95 -0.23 -17.35 -4.72
C LEU A 95 -0.51 -18.29 -3.54
N SER A 96 -0.47 -17.79 -2.31
CA SER A 96 -0.78 -18.56 -1.10
C SER A 96 -2.24 -18.99 -1.05
N PHE A 97 -3.18 -18.17 -1.55
CA PHE A 97 -4.58 -18.57 -1.69
C PHE A 97 -4.76 -19.70 -2.72
N SER A 98 -4.03 -19.65 -3.84
CA SER A 98 -4.13 -20.63 -4.92
C SER A 98 -3.60 -22.02 -4.53
N LYS A 99 -2.48 -22.09 -3.79
CA LYS A 99 -1.85 -23.37 -3.38
C LYS A 99 -2.78 -24.25 -2.53
N LYS A 100 -3.60 -23.66 -1.66
CA LYS A 100 -4.50 -24.44 -0.79
C LYS A 100 -5.68 -25.08 -1.55
N LYS A 101 -6.15 -24.45 -2.64
CA LYS A 101 -7.22 -25.00 -3.49
C LYS A 101 -6.78 -26.29 -4.19
N LYS A 102 -5.51 -26.36 -4.62
CA LYS A 102 -4.96 -27.54 -5.30
C LYS A 102 -4.79 -28.75 -4.36
N SER A 103 -4.53 -28.53 -3.08
CA SER A 103 -4.41 -29.62 -2.09
C SER A 103 -5.73 -30.33 -1.80
N ASN A 104 -6.89 -29.69 -2.06
CA ASN A 104 -8.21 -30.26 -1.78
C ASN A 104 -8.81 -31.04 -2.97
N ASN A 105 -8.17 -31.00 -4.14
CA ASN A 105 -8.67 -31.62 -5.37
C ASN A 105 -7.97 -32.93 -5.75
N ASN A 106 -7.03 -33.43 -4.93
CA ASN A 106 -6.26 -34.66 -5.21
C ASN A 106 -6.72 -35.86 -4.36
N ILE A 107 -8.00 -35.90 -3.98
CA ILE A 107 -8.61 -37.05 -3.30
C ILE A 107 -9.74 -37.57 -4.20
N PHE A 108 -9.37 -38.20 -5.32
CA PHE A 108 -10.16 -39.19 -6.04
C PHE A 108 -9.19 -40.10 -6.81
#